data_AF-A0A369T8L8-F1
#
_entry.id   AF-A0A369T8L8-F1
#
_cell.length_a   1.000
_cell.length_b   1.000
_cell.length_c   1.000
_cell.angle_alpha   90.00
_cell.angle_beta   90.00
_cell.angle_gamma   90.00
#
_symmetry.space_group_name_H-M   'P 1'
#
loop_
_entity.id
_entity.type
_entity.pdbx_description
1 polymer ?
#
loop_
_entity_poly.entity_id
_entity_poly.type
_entity_poly.pdbx_seq_one_letter_code
_entity_poly.pdbx_strand_id
1 'polypeptide(L)'
;MRAGLLCLLLLWALPAAAGVECWSGWGYRVAPGTLAFRGERMLLVTPGPADWRVGEEVTLLPLDPESGRIDPNAATIHVRPRRPRFFSTREGNRAMDDVADIVGEDSHLMLGMTRVGPAVSGTPRQEAFLRWACGRE
;
A
#
# COMPACT_ATOMS: atom_id res chain seq x y z
N MET A 1 -48.24 40.46 6.70
CA MET A 1 -46.80 40.26 6.98
C MET A 1 -46.62 38.83 7.46
N ARG A 2 -46.12 37.93 6.62
CA ARG A 2 -45.81 36.53 6.99
C ARG A 2 -44.32 36.33 6.77
N ALA A 3 -43.58 36.23 7.87
CA ALA A 3 -42.17 35.86 7.87
C ALA A 3 -42.08 34.36 7.57
N GLY A 4 -41.65 34.01 6.35
CA GLY A 4 -41.35 32.63 5.96
C GLY A 4 -39.96 32.27 6.46
N LEU A 5 -39.91 31.35 7.43
CA LEU A 5 -38.67 30.80 7.97
C LEU A 5 -37.97 29.99 6.87
N LEU A 6 -36.80 30.46 6.42
CA LEU A 6 -35.85 29.68 5.62
C LEU A 6 -35.33 28.53 6.49
N CYS A 7 -35.67 27.28 6.15
CA CYS A 7 -34.98 26.10 6.68
C CYS A 7 -33.94 25.66 5.65
N LEU A 8 -32.70 26.15 5.79
CA LEU A 8 -31.56 25.62 5.04
C LEU A 8 -31.20 24.24 5.61
N LEU A 9 -31.60 23.18 4.91
CA LEU A 9 -31.08 21.83 5.13
C LEU A 9 -29.67 21.74 4.51
N LEU A 10 -28.67 22.08 5.31
CA LEU A 10 -27.26 21.74 5.04
C LEU A 10 -27.08 20.24 5.26
N LEU A 11 -27.35 19.43 4.22
CA LEU A 11 -26.89 18.04 4.16
C LEU A 11 -25.36 18.04 4.09
N TRP A 12 -24.72 17.92 5.24
CA TRP A 12 -23.31 17.56 5.32
C TRP A 12 -23.20 16.11 4.86
N ALA A 13 -22.74 15.90 3.63
CA ALA A 13 -22.27 14.60 3.20
C ALA A 13 -21.06 14.24 4.08
N LEU A 14 -21.27 13.42 5.10
CA LEU A 14 -20.18 12.81 5.83
C LEU A 14 -19.35 12.01 4.82
N PRO A 15 -18.03 12.21 4.75
CA PRO A 15 -17.20 11.38 3.89
C PRO A 15 -17.41 9.94 4.32
N ALA A 16 -17.84 9.09 3.38
CA ALA A 16 -17.88 7.66 3.62
C ALA A 16 -16.50 7.23 4.11
N ALA A 17 -16.44 6.52 5.24
CA ALA A 17 -15.17 6.06 5.79
C ALA A 17 -14.42 5.30 4.68
N ALA A 18 -13.26 5.81 4.28
CA ALA A 18 -12.46 5.17 3.25
C ALA A 18 -12.10 3.75 3.74
N GLY A 19 -12.48 2.73 2.97
CA GLY A 19 -12.19 1.34 3.31
C GLY A 19 -10.69 1.10 3.47
N VAL A 20 -10.32 0.07 4.22
CA VAL A 20 -8.91 -0.31 4.39
C VAL A 20 -8.35 -0.75 3.05
N GLU A 21 -7.33 -0.04 2.58
CA GLU A 21 -6.63 -0.31 1.32
C GLU A 21 -5.13 -0.11 1.49
N CYS A 22 -4.34 -1.02 0.93
CA CYS A 22 -2.88 -0.92 0.86
C CYS A 22 -2.34 -1.79 -0.29
N TRP A 23 -1.02 -1.80 -0.43
CA TRP A 23 -0.26 -2.81 -1.16
C TRP A 23 0.59 -3.57 -0.15
N SER A 24 0.58 -4.90 -0.21
CA SER A 24 1.35 -5.77 0.68
C SER A 24 2.11 -6.83 -0.13
N GLY A 25 3.34 -7.16 0.27
CA GLY A 25 4.18 -8.04 -0.52
C GLY A 25 5.58 -8.24 0.04
N TRP A 26 6.53 -8.50 -0.85
CA TRP A 26 7.91 -8.81 -0.53
C TRP A 26 8.89 -7.93 -1.30
N GLY A 27 10.12 -7.81 -0.79
CA GLY A 27 11.21 -7.15 -1.50
C GLY A 27 12.60 -7.68 -1.14
N TYR A 28 13.54 -7.49 -2.04
CA TYR A 28 14.97 -7.71 -1.83
C TYR A 28 15.76 -6.49 -2.29
N ARG A 29 16.76 -6.10 -1.49
CA ARG A 29 17.77 -5.14 -1.95
C ARG A 29 18.69 -5.84 -2.96
N VAL A 30 18.88 -5.22 -4.11
CA VAL A 30 19.69 -5.77 -5.21
C VAL A 30 20.66 -4.73 -5.77
N ALA A 31 21.80 -5.19 -6.27
CA ALA A 31 22.80 -4.35 -6.90
C ALA A 31 22.30 -3.79 -8.25
N PRO A 32 22.63 -2.53 -8.58
CA PRO A 32 22.33 -1.97 -9.90
C PRO A 32 23.07 -2.75 -11.01
N GLY A 33 22.40 -2.92 -12.15
CA GLY A 33 22.96 -3.58 -13.35
C GLY A 33 23.03 -5.10 -13.30
N THR A 34 23.38 -5.71 -12.16
CA THR A 34 23.52 -7.17 -12.02
C THR A 34 22.33 -7.84 -11.34
N LEU A 35 21.53 -7.08 -10.60
CA LEU A 35 20.45 -7.58 -9.73
C LEU A 35 20.92 -8.62 -8.70
N ALA A 36 22.21 -8.62 -8.35
CA ALA A 36 22.75 -9.48 -7.30
C ALA A 36 22.15 -9.10 -5.94
N PHE A 37 21.66 -10.08 -5.18
CA PHE A 37 21.06 -9.88 -3.86
C PHE A 37 22.06 -9.29 -2.86
N ARG A 38 21.62 -8.28 -2.09
CA ARG A 38 22.41 -7.58 -1.07
C ARG A 38 21.82 -7.69 0.34
N GLY A 39 20.85 -8.58 0.54
CA GLY A 39 20.21 -8.76 1.83
C GLY A 39 19.13 -9.84 1.77
N GLU A 40 18.51 -10.04 2.92
CA GLU A 40 17.41 -10.99 3.07
C GLU A 40 16.11 -10.44 2.50
N ARG A 41 15.11 -11.33 2.39
CA ARG A 41 13.77 -10.95 1.97
C ARG A 41 13.11 -10.10 3.05
N MET A 42 12.57 -8.96 2.65
CA MET A 42 11.71 -8.13 3.49
C MET A 42 10.24 -8.40 3.16
N LEU A 43 9.38 -8.35 4.17
CA LEU A 43 7.94 -8.18 3.98
C LEU A 43 7.62 -6.70 4.05
N LEU A 44 6.80 -6.21 3.12
CA LEU A 44 6.60 -4.78 2.90
C LEU A 44 5.12 -4.48 2.76
N VAL A 45 4.72 -3.32 3.28
CA VAL A 45 3.38 -2.78 3.09
C VAL A 45 3.42 -1.28 2.78
N THR A 46 2.47 -0.77 2.02
CA THR A 46 2.24 0.68 1.90
C THR A 46 1.30 1.15 3.01
N PRO A 47 1.45 2.39 3.54
CA PRO A 47 0.57 2.91 4.58
C PRO A 47 -0.89 3.08 4.12
N GLY A 48 -1.13 3.11 2.81
CA GLY A 48 -2.44 3.26 2.18
C GLY A 48 -2.38 2.85 0.69
N PRO A 49 -3.36 3.23 -0.14
CA PRO A 49 -3.23 3.07 -1.59
C PRO A 49 -1.97 3.79 -2.10
N ALA A 50 -1.36 3.25 -3.16
CA ALA A 50 -0.17 3.80 -3.78
C ALA A 50 -0.30 3.78 -5.30
N ASP A 51 0.23 4.83 -5.95
CA ASP A 51 0.36 4.91 -7.40
C ASP A 51 1.72 4.35 -7.81
N TRP A 52 1.69 3.22 -8.51
CA TRP A 52 2.87 2.53 -9.00
C TRP A 52 3.22 2.96 -10.42
N ARG A 53 3.03 4.23 -10.77
CA ARG A 53 3.51 4.81 -12.03
C ARG A 53 5.02 5.06 -11.97
N VAL A 54 5.65 5.02 -13.14
CA VAL A 54 7.10 5.25 -13.25
C VAL A 54 7.46 6.63 -12.70
N GLY A 55 8.46 6.67 -11.82
CA GLY A 55 9.00 7.90 -11.23
C GLY A 55 8.23 8.44 -10.02
N GLU A 56 7.00 7.97 -9.75
CA GLU A 56 6.25 8.36 -8.56
C GLU A 56 6.93 7.81 -7.31
N GLU A 57 6.93 8.57 -6.22
CA GLU A 57 7.51 8.08 -4.96
C GLU A 57 6.48 7.25 -4.18
N VAL A 58 6.89 6.05 -3.77
CA VAL A 58 6.07 5.13 -2.97
C VAL A 58 6.76 4.85 -1.65
N THR A 59 6.00 5.01 -0.56
CA THR A 59 6.45 4.68 0.80
C THR A 59 6.15 3.22 1.13
N LEU A 60 7.18 2.50 1.58
CA LEU A 60 7.10 1.12 2.04
C LEU A 60 7.53 1.03 3.50
N LEU A 61 6.73 0.31 4.29
CA LEU A 61 6.95 0.03 5.69
C LEU A 61 7.29 -1.46 5.83
N PRO A 62 8.45 -1.81 6.41
CA PRO A 62 8.76 -3.20 6.71
C PRO A 62 7.77 -3.81 7.71
N LEU A 63 7.39 -5.04 7.46
CA LEU A 63 6.62 -5.85 8.39
C LEU A 63 7.56 -6.76 9.18
N ASP A 64 7.29 -6.91 10.47
CA ASP A 64 7.88 -7.93 11.32
C ASP A 64 7.36 -9.32 10.86
N PRO A 65 8.26 -10.27 10.52
CA PRO A 65 7.86 -11.54 9.92
C PRO A 65 7.16 -12.50 10.91
N GLU A 66 7.32 -12.30 12.21
CA GLU A 66 6.70 -13.15 13.23
C GLU A 66 5.23 -12.76 13.48
N SER A 67 4.98 -11.46 13.58
CA SER A 67 3.66 -10.90 13.89
C SER A 67 2.86 -10.51 12.65
N GLY A 68 3.53 -10.24 11.52
CA GLY A 68 2.92 -9.67 10.31
C GLY A 68 2.54 -8.19 10.45
N ARG A 69 2.96 -7.52 11.53
CA ARG A 69 2.64 -6.13 11.82
C ARG A 69 3.75 -5.21 11.31
N ILE A 70 3.43 -3.94 11.07
CA ILE A 70 4.46 -2.93 10.75
C ILE A 70 5.48 -2.90 11.90
N ASP A 71 6.75 -3.12 11.56
CA ASP A 71 7.85 -3.07 12.52
C ASP A 71 8.16 -1.60 12.86
N PRO A 72 7.93 -1.14 14.10
CA PRO A 72 8.17 0.24 14.49
C PRO A 72 9.67 0.60 14.56
N ASN A 73 10.55 -0.40 14.60
CA ASN A 73 11.99 -0.20 14.69
C ASN A 73 12.67 -0.23 13.31
N ALA A 74 11.98 -0.70 12.27
CA ALA A 74 12.52 -0.76 10.93
C ALA A 74 12.44 0.61 10.23
N ALA A 75 13.47 0.93 9.44
CA ALA A 75 13.48 2.15 8.66
C ALA A 75 12.44 2.10 7.53
N THR A 76 11.72 3.20 7.34
CA THR A 76 10.84 3.40 6.19
C THR A 76 11.67 3.42 4.90
N ILE A 77 11.18 2.77 3.85
CA ILE A 77 11.84 2.70 2.55
C ILE A 77 11.03 3.52 1.55
N HIS A 78 11.66 4.48 0.90
CA HIS A 78 11.07 5.25 -0.19
C HIS A 78 11.60 4.71 -1.51
N VAL A 79 10.71 4.41 -2.46
CA VAL A 79 11.10 3.90 -3.78
C VAL A 79 10.48 4.69 -4.92
N ARG A 80 11.11 4.65 -6.09
CA ARG A 80 10.54 5.13 -7.35
C ARG A 80 10.43 3.98 -8.36
N PRO A 81 9.22 3.63 -8.82
CA PRO A 81 9.05 2.58 -9.80
C PRO A 81 9.76 2.91 -11.10
N ARG A 82 10.33 1.90 -11.75
CA ARG A 82 11.07 2.02 -13.01
C ARG A 82 10.34 1.36 -14.16
N ARG A 83 9.92 0.11 -13.97
CA ARG A 83 9.23 -0.70 -14.97
C ARG A 83 8.16 -1.58 -14.31
N PRO A 84 7.19 -0.96 -13.61
CA PRO A 84 6.14 -1.67 -12.91
C PRO A 84 5.33 -2.52 -13.89
N ARG A 85 5.28 -3.82 -13.66
CA ARG A 85 4.47 -4.77 -14.43
C ARG A 85 3.27 -5.17 -13.61
N PHE A 86 2.08 -4.94 -14.15
CA PHE A 86 0.84 -5.26 -13.46
C PHE A 86 0.22 -6.55 -13.97
N PHE A 87 -0.30 -7.32 -13.03
CA PHE A 87 -1.03 -8.55 -13.30
C PHE A 87 -2.39 -8.45 -12.61
N SER A 88 -3.45 -8.84 -13.31
CA SER A 88 -4.74 -9.01 -12.66
C SER A 88 -4.79 -10.41 -12.09
N THR A 89 -5.11 -10.53 -10.80
CA THR A 89 -5.45 -11.82 -10.21
C THR A 89 -6.98 -11.98 -10.22
N ARG A 90 -7.49 -13.19 -9.91
CA ARG A 90 -8.95 -13.40 -9.83
C ARG A 90 -9.56 -12.41 -8.83
N GLU A 91 -10.81 -12.01 -9.08
CA GLU A 91 -11.62 -11.17 -8.17
C GLU A 91 -11.20 -9.68 -8.04
N GLY A 92 -10.51 -9.12 -9.04
CA GLY A 92 -10.22 -7.67 -9.09
C GLY A 92 -9.02 -7.23 -8.24
N ASN A 93 -8.36 -8.18 -7.60
CA ASN A 93 -7.07 -7.98 -6.98
C ASN A 93 -6.00 -7.72 -8.07
N ARG A 94 -5.08 -6.78 -7.80
CA ARG A 94 -4.03 -6.36 -8.73
C ARG A 94 -2.67 -6.63 -8.10
N ALA A 95 -1.83 -7.38 -8.79
CA ALA A 95 -0.43 -7.56 -8.42
C ALA A 95 0.48 -6.66 -9.27
N MET A 96 1.65 -6.33 -8.75
CA MET A 96 2.65 -5.48 -9.38
C MET A 96 4.04 -5.98 -9.02
N ASP A 97 4.90 -6.19 -10.02
CA ASP A 97 6.33 -6.45 -9.81
C ASP A 97 7.17 -5.34 -10.42
N ASP A 98 8.29 -5.00 -9.78
CA ASP A 98 9.26 -4.04 -10.30
C ASP A 98 10.68 -4.29 -9.77
N VAL A 99 11.64 -3.61 -10.40
CA VAL A 99 12.94 -3.28 -9.80
C VAL A 99 12.97 -1.75 -9.66
N ALA A 100 12.56 -1.26 -8.49
CA ALA A 100 12.43 0.17 -8.20
C ALA A 100 13.75 0.77 -7.70
N ASP A 101 13.95 2.06 -7.95
CA ASP A 101 15.06 2.81 -7.34
C ASP A 101 14.75 3.07 -5.87
N ILE A 102 15.71 2.86 -4.96
CA ILE A 102 15.55 3.27 -3.56
C ILE A 102 16.02 4.73 -3.44
N VAL A 103 15.16 5.59 -2.90
CA VAL A 103 15.46 7.03 -2.80
C VAL A 103 16.59 7.23 -1.79
N GLY A 104 17.68 7.86 -2.26
CA GLY A 104 18.85 8.16 -1.42
C GLY A 104 19.86 7.02 -1.29
N GLU A 105 19.69 5.92 -2.03
CA GLU A 105 20.60 4.78 -1.99
C GLU A 105 21.09 4.36 -3.39
N ASP A 106 22.30 3.83 -3.47
CA ASP A 106 22.88 3.26 -4.71
C ASP A 106 22.46 1.78 -4.93
N SER A 107 21.30 1.40 -4.40
CA SER A 107 20.74 0.06 -4.57
C SER A 107 19.32 0.13 -5.11
N HIS A 108 18.87 -0.97 -5.69
CA HIS A 108 17.49 -1.10 -6.14
C HIS A 108 16.72 -2.04 -5.21
N LEU A 109 15.41 -1.90 -5.23
CA LEU A 109 14.50 -2.83 -4.60
C LEU A 109 13.85 -3.68 -5.68
N MET A 110 14.13 -4.97 -5.73
CA MET A 110 13.31 -5.93 -6.47
C MET A 110 12.13 -6.32 -5.60
N LEU A 111 10.91 -6.10 -6.07
CA LEU A 111 9.72 -6.30 -5.26
C LEU A 111 8.54 -6.85 -6.06
N GLY A 112 7.65 -7.52 -5.33
CA GLY A 112 6.34 -7.96 -5.80
C GLY A 112 5.29 -7.63 -4.75
N MET A 113 4.26 -6.88 -5.16
CA MET A 113 3.23 -6.31 -4.30
C MET A 113 1.84 -6.70 -4.80
N THR A 114 0.92 -6.96 -3.88
CA THR A 114 -0.50 -7.19 -4.18
C THR A 114 -1.34 -6.10 -3.54
N ARG A 115 -2.25 -5.53 -4.31
CA ARG A 115 -3.27 -4.60 -3.82
C ARG A 115 -4.22 -5.36 -2.90
N VAL A 116 -4.40 -4.83 -1.70
CA VAL A 116 -5.31 -5.33 -0.67
C VAL A 116 -6.44 -4.31 -0.54
N GLY A 117 -7.68 -4.75 -0.76
CA GLY A 117 -8.86 -3.90 -0.65
C GLY A 117 -9.08 -2.93 -1.82
N PRO A 118 -10.06 -2.02 -1.71
CA PRO A 118 -10.99 -1.90 -0.58
C PRO A 118 -12.01 -3.05 -0.53
N ALA A 119 -12.65 -3.28 0.63
CA ALA A 119 -13.74 -4.24 0.74
C ALA A 119 -14.94 -3.82 -0.10
N VAL A 120 -15.46 -4.72 -0.95
CA VAL A 120 -16.71 -4.49 -1.70
C VAL A 120 -17.94 -4.61 -0.79
N SER A 121 -17.85 -5.44 0.26
CA SER A 121 -18.91 -5.69 1.25
C SER A 121 -18.30 -5.66 2.66
N GLY A 122 -18.29 -4.50 3.34
CA GLY A 122 -17.61 -4.27 4.63
C GLY A 122 -18.14 -5.06 5.82
N THR A 123 -18.10 -6.40 5.78
CA THR A 123 -18.36 -7.20 6.98
C THR A 123 -17.23 -6.97 7.99
N PRO A 124 -17.50 -6.95 9.31
CA PRO A 124 -16.46 -6.72 10.31
C PRO A 124 -15.28 -7.70 10.21
N ARG A 125 -15.56 -8.95 9.84
CA ARG A 125 -14.53 -9.97 9.62
C ARG A 125 -13.64 -9.64 8.42
N GLN A 126 -14.23 -9.18 7.31
CA GLN A 126 -13.47 -8.76 6.13
C GLN A 126 -12.63 -7.52 6.43
N GLU A 127 -13.17 -6.55 7.16
CA GLU A 127 -12.41 -5.37 7.57
C GLU A 127 -11.23 -5.73 8.49
N ALA A 128 -11.43 -6.62 9.47
CA ALA A 128 -10.34 -7.11 10.31
C ALA A 128 -9.27 -7.82 9.49
N PHE A 129 -9.66 -8.68 8.55
CA PHE A 129 -8.71 -9.30 7.62
C PHE A 129 -7.92 -8.28 6.81
N LEU A 130 -8.56 -7.23 6.27
CA LEU A 130 -7.87 -6.19 5.52
C LEU A 130 -6.91 -5.37 6.41
N ARG A 131 -7.28 -5.09 7.67
CA ARG A 131 -6.38 -4.41 8.61
C ARG A 131 -5.16 -5.26 8.93
N TRP A 132 -5.35 -6.55 9.20
CA TRP A 132 -4.26 -7.50 9.37
C TRP A 132 -3.36 -7.60 8.12
N ALA A 133 -3.95 -7.74 6.93
CA ALA A 133 -3.21 -7.83 5.67
C ALA A 133 -2.42 -6.54 5.33
N CYS A 134 -2.86 -5.40 5.88
CA CYS A 134 -2.15 -4.12 5.82
C CYS A 134 -1.23 -3.88 7.04
N GLY A 135 -0.98 -4.88 7.89
CA GLY A 135 -0.06 -4.82 9.03
C GLY A 135 -0.53 -3.95 10.20
N ARG A 136 -1.84 -3.68 10.30
CA ARG A 136 -2.43 -2.74 11.28
C ARG A 136 -3.03 -3.40 12.53
N GLU A 137 -3.13 -4.73 12.55
CA GLU A 137 -3.68 -5.52 13.68
C GLU A 137 -2.76 -6.68 14.04
#